data_AF-A0A1C5GX79-F1
#
_entry.id   AF-A0A1C5GX79-F1
#
_cell.length_a   1.000
_cell.length_b   1.000
_cell.length_c   1.000
_cell.angle_alpha   90.00
_cell.angle_beta   90.00
_cell.angle_gamma   90.00
#
_symmetry.space_group_name_H-M   'P 1'
#
loop_
_entity.id
_entity.type
_entity.pdbx_description
1 polymer ?
#
loop_
_entity_poly.entity_id
_entity_poly.type
_entity_poly.pdbx_seq_one_letter_code
_entity_poly.pdbx_strand_id
1 'polypeptide(L)' 'MVDGRTLVGRIARVVHALRGGDRPGEVRVVVDGIAHYYLAYASTPVPAGAEVLIINNRGGRQVDVEPWPTVAGGEGSR' A
#
# COMPACT_ATOMS: atom_id res chain seq x y z
N MET A 1 -10.15 -8.65 -14.34
CA MET A 1 -10.15 -7.52 -13.40
C MET A 1 -10.31 -8.10 -12.02
N VAL A 2 -9.39 -7.81 -11.09
CA VAL A 2 -9.54 -8.22 -9.69
C VAL A 2 -10.66 -7.36 -9.10
N ASP A 3 -11.67 -7.99 -8.49
CA ASP A 3 -12.75 -7.28 -7.82
C ASP A 3 -12.15 -6.45 -6.68
N GLY A 4 -12.46 -5.15 -6.65
CA GLY A 4 -11.91 -4.19 -5.71
C GLY A 4 -12.15 -4.52 -4.24
N ARG A 5 -13.07 -5.46 -3.96
CA ARG A 5 -13.40 -5.99 -2.62
C ARG A 5 -12.28 -6.82 -1.98
N THR A 6 -11.23 -7.15 -2.71
CA THR A 6 -10.11 -7.97 -2.21
C THR A 6 -8.86 -7.16 -1.83
N LEU A 7 -8.88 -5.83 -1.94
CA LEU A 7 -7.70 -4.98 -1.66
C LEU A 7 -7.61 -4.49 -0.21
N VAL A 8 -8.75 -4.14 0.40
CA VAL A 8 -8.78 -3.66 1.78
C VAL A 8 -8.28 -4.76 2.71
N GLY A 9 -7.39 -4.39 3.63
CA GLY A 9 -6.73 -5.32 4.55
C GLY A 9 -5.43 -5.91 4.01
N ARG A 10 -5.02 -5.63 2.76
CA ARG A 10 -3.73 -6.08 2.24
C ARG A 10 -2.61 -5.10 2.54
N ILE A 11 -1.42 -5.65 2.78
CA ILE A 11 -0.18 -4.88 2.84
C ILE A 11 0.33 -4.64 1.44
N ALA A 12 0.69 -3.39 1.16
CA ALA A 12 1.32 -2.96 -0.07
C ALA A 12 2.67 -2.28 0.23
N ARG A 13 3.55 -2.27 -0.75
CA ARG A 13 4.84 -1.58 -0.65
C ARG A 13 4.78 -0.27 -1.43
N VAL A 14 5.24 0.82 -0.83
CA VAL A 14 5.35 2.11 -1.50
C VAL A 14 6.45 2.04 -2.58
N VAL A 15 6.09 2.36 -3.83
CA VAL A 15 7.02 2.43 -4.97
C VAL A 15 7.40 3.88 -5.25
N HIS A 16 6.41 4.76 -5.24
CA HIS A 16 6.60 6.21 -5.31
C HIS A 16 6.11 6.85 -4.03
N ALA A 17 6.97 7.65 -3.39
CA ALA A 17 6.73 8.21 -2.06
C ALA A 17 5.37 8.94 -1.95
N LEU A 18 4.67 8.65 -0.86
CA LEU A 18 3.42 9.31 -0.48
C LEU A 18 3.78 10.63 0.20
N ARG A 19 3.19 11.74 -0.25
CA ARG A 19 3.52 13.08 0.26
C ARG A 19 2.56 13.57 1.35
N GLY A 20 1.56 12.78 1.71
CA GLY A 20 0.50 13.16 2.63
C GLY A 20 -0.62 13.98 1.98
N GLY A 21 -1.82 13.89 2.54
CA GLY A 21 -3.03 14.57 2.09
C GLY A 21 -3.52 14.09 0.73
N ASP A 22 -3.96 15.02 -0.12
CA ASP A 22 -4.55 14.72 -1.43
C ASP A 22 -3.52 14.49 -2.55
N ARG A 23 -2.22 14.39 -2.20
CA ARG A 23 -1.16 14.17 -3.19
C ARG A 23 -0.91 12.68 -3.38
N PRO A 24 -1.11 12.13 -4.59
CA PRO A 24 -0.94 10.71 -4.82
C PRO A 24 0.54 10.32 -4.78
N GLY A 25 0.78 9.13 -4.24
CA GLY A 25 1.97 8.30 -4.50
C GLY A 25 1.55 7.03 -5.25
N GLU A 26 2.42 6.02 -5.24
CA GLU A 26 2.13 4.74 -5.86
C GLU A 26 2.54 3.58 -4.96
N VAL A 27 1.70 2.55 -4.91
CA VAL A 27 1.96 1.31 -4.17
C VAL A 27 1.86 0.09 -5.07
N ARG A 28 2.62 -0.94 -4.72
CA ARG A 28 2.55 -2.28 -5.29
C ARG A 28 1.96 -3.24 -4.27
N VAL A 29 0.89 -3.93 -4.65
CA VAL A 29 0.28 -5.02 -3.88
C VAL A 29 0.33 -6.30 -4.69
N VAL A 30 0.53 -7.45 -4.04
CA VAL A 30 0.48 -8.76 -4.68
C VAL A 30 -0.85 -9.42 -4.34
N VAL A 31 -1.61 -9.80 -5.37
CA VAL A 31 -2.89 -10.51 -5.25
C VAL A 31 -2.80 -11.75 -6.14
N ASP A 32 -3.03 -12.92 -5.54
CA ASP A 32 -2.97 -14.22 -6.24
C ASP A 32 -1.67 -14.41 -7.05
N GLY A 33 -0.54 -14.00 -6.46
CA GLY A 33 0.79 -14.08 -7.08
C GLY A 33 1.08 -13.01 -8.13
N ILE A 34 0.12 -12.15 -8.47
CA ILE A 34 0.26 -11.11 -9.49
C ILE A 34 0.48 -9.75 -8.84
N ALA A 35 1.45 -8.99 -9.36
CA ALA A 35 1.71 -7.63 -8.92
C ALA A 35 0.71 -6.65 -9.54
N HIS A 36 0.12 -5.81 -8.71
CA HIS A 36 -0.77 -4.73 -9.11
C HIS A 36 -0.29 -3.40 -8.54
N TYR A 37 -0.39 -2.36 -9.36
CA TYR A 37 0.00 -1.00 -9.01
C TYR A 37 -1.24 -0.11 -8.89
N TYR A 38 -1.26 0.70 -7.84
CA TYR A 38 -2.36 1.60 -7.50
C TYR A 38 -1.82 2.98 -7.10
N LEU A 39 -2.56 4.02 -7.47
CA LEU A 39 -2.37 5.34 -6.89
C LEU A 39 -2.83 5.28 -5.44
N ALA A 40 -1.99 5.78 -4.54
CA ALA A 40 -2.23 5.70 -3.11
C ALA A 40 -2.23 7.09 -2.48
N TYR A 41 -3.05 7.24 -1.45
CA TYR A 41 -3.16 8.44 -0.64
C TYR A 41 -3.02 8.06 0.83
N ALA A 42 -2.28 8.87 1.58
CA ALA A 42 -2.08 8.69 3.01
C ALA A 42 -2.22 10.05 3.70
N SER A 43 -2.64 10.05 4.95
CA SER A 43 -2.74 11.25 5.78
C SER A 43 -1.37 11.89 6.04
N THR A 44 -0.34 11.07 6.23
CA THR A 44 1.04 11.48 6.50
C THR A 44 2.00 11.08 5.35
N PRO A 45 3.17 11.73 5.23
CA PRO A 45 4.18 11.31 4.27
C PRO A 45 4.71 9.90 4.56
N VAL A 46 4.92 9.10 3.52
CA VAL A 46 5.49 7.74 3.62
C VAL A 46 6.58 7.56 2.57
N PRO A 47 7.81 7.19 2.97
CA PRO A 47 8.91 7.03 2.03
C PRO A 47 8.71 5.82 1.11
N ALA A 48 9.37 5.85 -0.04
CA ALA A 48 9.45 4.69 -0.92
C ALA A 48 10.11 3.51 -0.20
N GLY A 49 9.64 2.30 -0.47
CA GLY A 49 10.12 1.06 0.13
C GLY A 49 9.41 0.64 1.42
N ALA A 50 8.70 1.56 2.09
CA ALA A 50 7.93 1.25 3.29
C ALA A 50 6.67 0.43 3.00
N GLU A 51 6.17 -0.25 4.03
CA GLU A 51 4.91 -0.99 3.99
C GLU A 51 3.73 -0.13 4.45
N VAL A 52 2.59 -0.33 3.80
CA VAL A 52 1.34 0.36 4.11
C VAL A 52 0.17 -0.62 4.06
N LEU A 53 -0.84 -0.39 4.89
CA LEU A 53 -2.10 -1.14 4.88
C LEU A 53 -3.09 -0.42 3.98
N ILE A 54 -3.70 -1.15 3.04
CA ILE A 54 -4.83 -0.62 2.26
C ILE A 54 -6.08 -0.62 3.14
N ILE A 55 -6.60 0.57 3.43
CA ILE A 55 -7.76 0.76 4.33
C ILE A 55 -9.06 1.09 3.59
N ASN A 56 -8.96 1.59 2.36
CA ASN A 56 -10.14 1.87 1.53
C ASN A 56 -9.81 1.76 0.03
N ASN A 57 -10.80 1.38 -0.77
CA ASN A 57 -10.73 1.37 -2.22
C ASN A 57 -11.60 2.49 -2.78
N ARG A 58 -10.99 3.47 -3.45
CA ARG A 58 -11.67 4.61 -4.05
C ARG A 58 -12.26 4.29 -5.44
N GLY A 59 -11.99 3.11 -5.97
CA GLY A 59 -12.23 2.76 -7.37
C GLY A 59 -11.14 3.32 -8.30
N GLY A 60 -11.24 3.02 -9.60
CA GLY A 60 -10.35 3.64 -10.61
C GLY A 60 -8.85 3.44 -10.39
N ARG A 61 -8.43 2.33 -9.77
CA ARG A 61 -7.04 2.05 -9.36
C ARG A 61 -6.48 3.01 -8.32
N GLN A 62 -7.34 3.52 -7.45
CA GLN A 62 -6.98 4.42 -6.36
C GLN A 62 -7.33 3.80 -5.01
N VAL A 63 -6.46 3.96 -4.02
CA VAL A 63 -6.62 3.41 -2.67
C VAL A 63 -6.21 4.42 -1.60
N ASP A 64 -6.82 4.31 -0.43
CA ASP A 64 -6.32 4.95 0.79
C ASP A 64 -5.49 3.95 1.58
N VAL A 65 -4.38 4.45 2.13
CA VAL A 65 -3.44 3.63 2.87
C VAL A 65 -3.00 4.33 4.15
N GLU A 66 -2.66 3.53 5.16
CA GLU A 66 -2.02 4.01 6.38
C GLU A 66 -0.65 3.31 6.56
N PRO A 67 0.36 3.96 7.16
CA PRO A 67 1.64 3.35 7.47
C PRO A 67 1.44 2.04 8.24
N TRP A 68 2.03 0.95 7.75
CA TRP A 68 2.01 -0.32 8.46
C TRP A 68 3.28 -0.44 9.31
N PRO A 69 3.18 -0.70 10.62
CA PRO A 69 4.35 -0.91 11.45
C PRO A 69 5.03 -2.21 11.01
N THR A 70 6.13 -2.09 10.27
CA THR A 70 7.06 -3.21 10.14
C THR A 70 7.64 -3.43 11.52
N VAL A 71 7.24 -4.52 12.19
CA VAL A 71 8.01 -5.03 13.32
C VAL A 71 9.39 -5.30 12.76
N ALA A 72 10.38 -4.48 13.14
CA ALA A 72 11.78 -4.77 12.84
C ALA A 72 11.99 -6.22 13.27
N GLY A 73 12.22 -7.10 12.29
CA GLY A 73 12.09 -8.54 12.49
C GLY A 73 12.80 -8.95 13.78
N GLY A 74 12.08 -9.65 14.65
CA GLY A 74 12.76 -10.61 15.50
C GLY A 74 13.63 -11.46 14.59
N GLU A 75 14.87 -11.70 15.03
CA GLU A 75 15.85 -12.52 14.34
C GLU A 75 15.24 -13.89 13.97
N GLY A 76 14.67 -13.95 12.77
CA GLY A 76 14.19 -15.18 12.15
C GLY A 76 15.23 -15.60 11.14
N SER A 77 16.29 -16.23 11.63
CA SER A 77 17.20 -17.05 10.83
C SER A 77 16.39 -17.98 9.91
N ARG A 78 16.54 -17.82 8.59
CA ARG A 78 16.70 -18.92 7.63
C ARG A 78 17.17 -18.43 6.27
#